data_AF-A0A965GRS2-F1
#
_entry.id   AF-A0A965GRS2-F1
#
_cell.length_a   1.000
_cell.length_b   1.000
_cell.length_c   1.000
_cell.angle_alpha   90.00
_cell.angle_beta   90.00
_cell.angle_gamma   90.00
#
_symmetry.space_group_name_H-M   'P 1'
#
loop_
_entity.id
_entity.type
_entity.pdbx_description
1 polymer ?
#
loop_
_entity_poly.entity_id
_entity_poly.type
_entity_poly.pdbx_seq_one_letter_code
_entity_poly.pdbx_strand_id
1 'polypeptide(L)'
;MIKFICQYCGKDTSEVDIDYLAGTDHLGCYLEARKAEDEIDHCVLCGVETPYKRSTHIDMRIGYIEGAGQLCKSCYDRGTERRQIVIPADIIYNTPNDMDLGAKVRQIYNQQ
;
A
#
# COMPACT_ATOMS: atom_id res chain seq x y z
N MET A 1 -34.18 -31.75 -18.07
CA MET A 1 -33.71 -30.38 -17.82
C MET A 1 -32.31 -30.50 -17.22
N ILE A 2 -31.29 -29.96 -17.86
CA ILE A 2 -29.91 -30.06 -17.37
C ILE A 2 -29.77 -29.03 -16.24
N LYS A 3 -29.39 -29.51 -15.06
CA LYS A 3 -29.12 -28.66 -13.89
C LYS A 3 -27.64 -28.29 -13.88
N PHE A 4 -27.35 -27.00 -13.73
CA PHE A 4 -26.01 -26.53 -13.44
C PHE A 4 -25.88 -26.39 -11.92
N ILE A 5 -24.80 -26.90 -11.36
CA ILE A 5 -24.57 -26.91 -9.92
C ILE A 5 -23.31 -26.12 -9.64
N CYS A 6 -23.41 -25.17 -8.72
CA CYS A 6 -22.25 -24.42 -8.26
C CYS A 6 -21.32 -25.29 -7.41
N GLN A 7 -20.02 -25.31 -7.72
CA GLN A 7 -19.00 -26.09 -7.03
C GLN A 7 -18.74 -25.64 -5.59
N TYR A 8 -19.00 -24.36 -5.28
CA TYR A 8 -18.73 -23.77 -3.96
C TYR A 8 -19.85 -23.99 -2.94
N CYS A 9 -21.11 -23.94 -3.37
CA CYS A 9 -22.27 -24.01 -2.47
C CYS A 9 -23.22 -25.18 -2.74
N GLY A 10 -23.01 -25.93 -3.83
CA GLY A 10 -23.82 -27.10 -4.19
C GLY A 10 -25.26 -26.79 -4.64
N LYS A 11 -25.61 -25.51 -4.79
CA LYS A 11 -26.96 -25.09 -5.21
C LYS A 11 -27.06 -24.99 -6.74
N ASP A 12 -28.29 -25.15 -7.23
CA ASP A 12 -28.63 -25.03 -8.65
C ASP A 12 -28.46 -23.59 -9.14
N THR A 13 -27.88 -23.43 -10.33
CA THR A 13 -27.62 -22.15 -11.01
C THR A 13 -28.39 -22.00 -12.32
N SER A 14 -29.23 -22.96 -12.70
CA SER A 14 -29.89 -22.97 -14.01
C SER A 14 -30.88 -21.81 -14.22
N GLU A 15 -31.41 -21.26 -13.13
CA GLU A 15 -32.33 -20.10 -13.14
C GLU A 15 -31.63 -18.77 -12.79
N VAL A 16 -30.31 -18.79 -12.60
CA VAL A 16 -29.53 -17.58 -12.30
C VAL A 16 -29.16 -16.90 -13.61
N ASP A 17 -29.34 -15.59 -13.65
CA ASP A 17 -28.97 -14.78 -14.80
C ASP A 17 -27.46 -14.88 -15.08
N ILE A 18 -27.11 -14.95 -16.36
CA ILE A 18 -25.73 -15.13 -16.85
C ILE A 18 -24.77 -14.06 -16.34
N ASP A 19 -25.24 -12.84 -16.08
CA ASP A 19 -24.41 -11.74 -15.56
C ASP A 19 -23.95 -11.98 -14.12
N TYR A 20 -24.62 -12.88 -13.40
CA TYR A 20 -24.31 -13.27 -12.02
C TYR A 20 -23.70 -14.67 -11.94
N LEU A 21 -23.17 -15.18 -13.05
CA LEU A 21 -22.47 -16.47 -13.12
C LEU A 21 -21.00 -16.30 -13.51
N ALA A 22 -20.15 -17.07 -12.85
CA ALA A 22 -18.76 -17.30 -13.26
C ALA A 22 -18.67 -18.74 -13.78
N GLY A 23 -18.90 -18.93 -15.08
CA GLY A 23 -19.08 -20.27 -15.65
C GLY A 23 -20.41 -20.88 -15.20
N THR A 24 -20.36 -21.98 -14.44
CA THR A 24 -21.55 -22.62 -13.84
C THR A 24 -21.78 -22.24 -12.38
N ASP A 25 -20.90 -21.41 -11.81
CA ASP A 25 -20.93 -21.02 -10.41
C ASP A 25 -21.60 -19.68 -10.19
N HIS A 26 -22.22 -19.51 -9.02
CA HIS A 26 -22.63 -18.19 -8.57
C HIS A 26 -21.41 -17.26 -8.53
N LEU A 27 -21.50 -16.11 -9.20
CA LEU A 27 -20.44 -15.10 -9.21
C LEU A 27 -20.02 -14.72 -7.78
N GLY A 28 -21.00 -14.55 -6.88
CA GLY A 28 -20.72 -14.26 -5.47
C GLY A 28 -19.87 -15.35 -4.79
N CYS A 29 -20.21 -16.63 -4.97
CA CYS A 29 -19.45 -17.72 -4.36
C CYS A 29 -18.02 -17.82 -4.93
N TYR A 30 -17.88 -17.62 -6.24
CA TYR A 30 -16.58 -17.58 -6.91
C TYR A 30 -15.70 -16.42 -6.38
N LEU A 31 -16.27 -15.23 -6.23
CA LEU A 31 -15.55 -14.07 -5.70
C LEU A 31 -15.11 -14.26 -4.25
N GLU A 32 -15.96 -14.84 -3.41
CA GLU A 32 -15.61 -15.12 -2.01
C GLU A 32 -14.50 -16.17 -1.90
N ALA A 33 -14.52 -17.22 -2.72
CA ALA A 33 -13.44 -18.19 -2.79
C ALA A 33 -12.10 -17.52 -3.17
N ARG A 34 -12.11 -16.63 -4.17
CA ARG A 34 -10.90 -15.90 -4.60
C ARG A 34 -10.37 -14.91 -3.57
N LYS A 35 -11.24 -14.29 -2.77
CA LYS A 35 -10.81 -13.41 -1.67
C LYS A 35 -10.08 -14.20 -0.57
N ALA A 36 -10.46 -15.45 -0.34
CA ALA A 36 -9.82 -16.30 0.67
C ALA A 36 -8.37 -16.67 0.31
N GLU A 37 -8.04 -16.68 -0.98
CA GLU A 37 -6.69 -16.97 -1.51
C GLU A 37 -5.77 -15.73 -1.58
N ASP A 38 -6.17 -14.59 -1.00
CA ASP A 38 -5.40 -13.35 -1.12
C ASP A 38 -4.11 -13.37 -0.27
N GLU A 39 -2.98 -13.50 -0.97
CA GLU A 39 -1.63 -13.58 -0.41
C GLU A 39 -1.12 -12.25 0.17
N ILE A 40 -0.31 -12.36 1.21
CA ILE A 40 0.45 -11.22 1.76
C ILE A 40 1.53 -10.81 0.78
N ASP A 41 1.66 -9.50 0.54
CA ASP A 41 2.70 -8.97 -0.31
C ASP A 41 4.02 -8.84 0.45
N HIS A 42 5.13 -8.98 -0.27
CA HIS A 42 6.47 -9.01 0.32
C HIS A 42 7.28 -7.80 -0.13
N CYS A 43 8.19 -7.34 0.74
CA CYS A 43 9.04 -6.20 0.47
C CYS A 43 9.95 -6.48 -0.73
N VAL A 44 9.90 -5.64 -1.77
CA VAL A 44 10.71 -5.84 -2.98
C VAL A 44 12.22 -5.70 -2.76
N LEU A 45 12.65 -5.09 -1.65
CA LEU A 45 14.09 -4.94 -1.33
C LEU A 45 14.66 -6.03 -0.44
N CYS A 46 13.88 -6.56 0.51
CA CYS A 46 14.40 -7.50 1.51
C CYS A 46 13.59 -8.79 1.65
N GLY A 47 12.47 -8.91 0.93
CA GLY A 47 11.64 -10.10 0.90
C GLY A 47 10.83 -10.37 2.16
N VAL A 48 10.84 -9.50 3.18
CA VAL A 48 10.00 -9.70 4.37
C VAL A 48 8.53 -9.43 4.07
N GLU A 49 7.64 -10.15 4.72
CA GLU A 49 6.20 -9.91 4.64
C GLU A 49 5.85 -8.47 5.04
N THR A 50 4.89 -7.90 4.32
CA THR A 50 4.35 -6.57 4.60
C THR A 50 2.99 -6.72 5.29
N PRO A 51 2.43 -5.67 5.91
CA PRO A 51 1.09 -5.76 6.52
C PRO A 51 -0.05 -5.75 5.48
N TYR A 52 0.27 -5.70 4.18
CA TYR A 52 -0.71 -5.52 3.11
C TYR A 52 -0.81 -6.77 2.26
N LYS A 53 -2.04 -7.12 1.88
CA LYS A 53 -2.28 -8.17 0.88
C LYS A 53 -2.16 -7.63 -0.53
N ARG A 54 -1.97 -8.51 -1.52
CA ARG A 54 -1.89 -8.11 -2.93
C ARG A 54 -3.18 -7.45 -3.43
N SER A 55 -4.35 -7.83 -2.91
CA SER A 55 -5.61 -7.19 -3.28
C SER A 55 -5.86 -5.83 -2.60
N THR A 56 -5.07 -5.46 -1.58
CA THR A 56 -5.27 -4.19 -0.88
C THR A 56 -5.04 -3.04 -1.87
N HIS A 57 -6.00 -2.10 -1.97
CA HIS A 57 -5.90 -0.98 -2.89
C HIS A 57 -4.66 -0.13 -2.60
N ILE A 58 -3.93 0.29 -3.64
CA ILE A 58 -2.63 0.98 -3.53
C ILE A 58 -2.69 2.24 -2.63
N ASP A 59 -3.79 3.01 -2.66
CA ASP A 59 -3.97 4.20 -1.82
C ASP A 59 -3.98 3.89 -0.31
N MET A 60 -4.29 2.65 0.06
CA MET A 60 -4.32 2.21 1.46
C MET A 60 -2.98 1.62 1.92
N ARG A 61 -1.97 1.57 1.02
CA ARG A 61 -0.69 0.90 1.26
C ARG A 61 0.41 1.90 1.52
N ILE A 62 0.90 1.94 2.76
CA ILE A 62 2.08 2.73 3.10
C ILE A 62 3.32 2.02 2.56
N GLY A 63 4.20 2.76 1.88
CA GLY A 63 5.44 2.23 1.33
C GLY A 63 5.29 1.49 0.01
N TYR A 64 4.12 1.53 -0.64
CA TYR A 64 3.98 1.14 -2.03
C TYR A 64 4.55 2.25 -2.93
N ILE A 65 5.38 1.86 -3.90
CA ILE A 65 5.92 2.76 -4.92
C ILE A 65 5.41 2.29 -6.28
N GLU A 66 4.69 3.15 -7.00
CA GLU A 66 4.20 2.85 -8.34
C GLU A 66 5.33 2.39 -9.27
N GLY A 67 5.11 1.28 -9.97
CA GLY A 67 6.10 0.66 -10.87
C GLY A 67 7.23 -0.12 -10.19
N ALA A 68 7.47 0.06 -8.89
CA ALA A 68 8.50 -0.68 -8.16
C ALA A 68 7.93 -1.79 -7.25
N GLY A 69 6.76 -1.57 -6.66
CA GLY A 69 6.08 -2.51 -5.77
C GLY A 69 6.11 -2.10 -4.29
N GLN A 70 5.82 -3.05 -3.42
CA GLN A 70 5.64 -2.82 -1.98
C GLN A 70 6.97 -2.85 -1.22
N LEU A 71 7.18 -1.88 -0.31
CA LEU A 71 8.28 -1.89 0.66
C LEU A 71 7.76 -2.15 2.08
N CYS A 72 8.54 -2.83 2.90
CA CYS A 72 8.31 -2.83 4.34
C CYS A 72 8.71 -1.47 4.93
N LYS A 73 8.20 -1.15 6.12
CA LYS A 73 8.44 0.14 6.79
C LYS A 73 9.93 0.50 6.87
N SER A 74 10.78 -0.44 7.29
CA SER A 74 12.21 -0.19 7.43
C SER A 74 12.91 0.12 6.09
N CYS A 75 12.56 -0.60 5.03
CA CYS A 75 13.10 -0.36 3.69
C CYS A 75 12.59 0.95 3.08
N TYR A 76 11.31 1.29 3.31
CA TYR A 76 10.75 2.56 2.88
C TYR A 76 11.42 3.75 3.58
N ASP A 77 11.65 3.64 4.89
CA ASP A 77 12.25 4.71 5.68
C ASP A 77 13.76 4.87 5.43
N ARG A 78 14.48 3.79 5.06
CA ARG A 78 15.91 3.83 4.72
C ARG A 78 16.26 4.81 3.59
N GLY A 79 15.36 4.98 2.61
CA GLY A 79 15.58 5.88 1.47
C GLY A 79 15.36 7.35 1.79
N THR A 80 14.86 7.66 2.99
CA THR A 80 14.51 9.00 3.40
C THR A 80 15.10 9.26 4.77
N GLU A 81 16.31 9.82 4.83
CA GLU A 81 16.72 10.51 6.05
C GLU A 81 15.79 11.72 6.25
N ARG A 82 14.60 11.49 6.83
CA ARG A 82 13.63 12.52 7.21
C ARG A 82 14.07 13.18 8.52
N ARG A 83 15.36 13.53 8.61
CA ARG A 83 15.90 14.22 9.77
C ARG A 83 15.39 15.65 9.72
N GLN A 84 14.55 15.99 10.70
CA GLN A 84 14.05 17.33 10.91
C GLN A 84 14.88 17.98 12.03
N ILE A 85 15.14 19.28 11.90
CA ILE A 85 15.72 20.09 12.96
C ILE A 85 14.73 21.16 13.37
N VAL A 86 14.59 21.37 14.68
CA VAL A 86 13.82 22.48 15.21
C VAL A 86 14.73 23.69 15.27
N ILE A 87 14.30 24.79 14.66
CA ILE A 87 14.99 26.07 14.75
C ILE A 87 14.01 27.13 15.30
N PRO A 88 14.50 28.10 16.09
CA PRO A 88 13.69 29.25 16.48
C PRO A 88 13.12 30.00 15.27
N ALA A 89 11.84 30.35 15.32
CA ALA A 89 11.14 30.99 14.19
C ALA A 89 11.71 32.37 13.85
N ASP A 90 12.30 33.08 14.83
CA ASP A 90 12.97 34.37 14.62
C ASP A 90 14.11 34.28 13.59
N ILE A 91 14.75 33.12 13.43
CA ILE A 91 15.81 32.94 12.43
C ILE A 91 15.23 33.04 11.03
N ILE A 92 14.03 32.51 10.80
CA ILE A 92 13.33 32.58 9.51
C ILE A 92 12.84 34.01 9.26
N TYR A 93 12.28 34.67 10.28
CA TYR A 93 11.71 36.01 10.12
C TYR A 93 12.77 37.11 9.98
N ASN A 94 13.92 36.96 10.63
CA ASN A 94 14.94 38.00 10.72
C ASN A 94 16.20 37.71 9.90
N THR A 95 16.24 36.62 9.13
CA THR A 95 17.35 36.31 8.21
C THR A 95 16.83 36.27 6.78
N PRO A 96 17.51 36.93 5.81
CA PRO A 96 17.18 36.80 4.40
C PRO A 96 17.09 35.34 3.95
N ASN A 97 16.14 35.02 3.08
CA ASN A 97 15.93 33.66 2.55
C ASN A 97 16.94 33.33 1.45
N ASP A 98 18.21 33.26 1.82
CA ASP A 98 19.34 33.00 0.93
C ASP A 98 20.42 32.14 1.62
N MET A 99 21.68 32.29 1.19
CA MET A 99 22.81 31.55 1.75
C MET A 99 23.02 31.83 3.24
N ASP A 100 22.64 33.00 3.75
CA ASP A 100 22.83 33.38 5.16
C ASP A 100 21.91 32.58 6.08
N LEU A 101 20.63 32.41 5.70
CA LEU A 101 19.72 31.53 6.43
C LEU A 101 20.26 30.10 6.45
N GLY A 102 20.72 29.61 5.30
CA GLY A 102 21.32 28.28 5.20
C GLY A 102 22.58 28.11 6.06
N ALA A 103 23.40 29.15 6.23
CA ALA A 103 24.59 29.12 7.08
C ALA A 103 24.22 29.05 8.58
N LYS A 104 23.26 29.88 9.02
CA LYS A 104 22.77 29.86 10.42
C LYS A 104 22.14 28.52 10.79
N VAL A 105 21.31 27.97 9.91
CA VAL A 105 20.68 26.65 10.11
C VAL A 105 21.75 25.56 10.26
N ARG A 106 22.82 25.59 9.44
CA ARG A 106 23.93 24.64 9.55
C ARG A 106 24.76 24.81 10.81
N GLN A 107 24.95 26.03 11.31
CA GLN A 107 25.61 26.25 12.60
C GLN A 107 24.85 25.55 13.73
N ILE A 108 23.52 25.68 13.77
CA ILE A 108 22.68 25.00 14.77
C ILE A 108 22.76 23.48 14.62
N TYR A 109 22.69 22.97 13.39
CA TYR A 109 22.80 21.52 13.14
C TYR A 109 24.15 20.95 13.60
N ASN A 110 25.26 21.64 13.33
CA ASN A 110 26.61 21.19 13.68
C ASN A 110 26.97 21.38 15.17
N GLN A 111 26.15 22.10 15.94
CA GLN A 111 26.33 22.30 17.39
C GLN A 111 25.65 21.21 18.23
N GLN A 112 24.88 20.31 17.61
CA GLN A 112 24.20 19.17 18.26
C GLN A 112 25.12 17.97 18.42
#